data_AF-A0A838FW27-F1
#
_entry.id   AF-A0A838FW27-F1
#
_cell.length_a   1.000
_cell.length_b   1.000
_cell.length_c   1.000
_cell.angle_alpha   90.00
_cell.angle_beta   90.00
_cell.angle_gamma   90.00
#
_symmetry.space_group_name_H-M   'P 1'
#
loop_
_entity.id
_entity.type
_entity.pdbx_description
1 polymer ?
#
loop_
_entity_poly.entity_id
_entity_poly.type
_entity_poly.pdbx_seq_one_letter_code
_entity_poly.pdbx_strand_id
1 'polypeptide(L)'
;MTETAPDQIKIDTPRLPLRRWELEFARRWNGGSYSLFVLHGNIFDVFPVQSGSGVSYVPVRGFLARRLFPERAFLLFYDVADGLTFGTADMQKRFFDWLEIYDQVENTSYRQTGPPRELMKLAPLLR
;
A
#
# COMPACT_ATOMS: atom_id res chain seq x y z
N MET A 1 -34.63 -0.82 -32.56
CA MET A 1 -33.20 -0.66 -32.92
C MET A 1 -32.50 -0.20 -31.66
N THR A 2 -31.96 -1.14 -30.89
CA THR A 2 -31.26 -0.87 -29.62
C THR A 2 -29.78 -0.75 -29.96
N GLU A 3 -29.23 0.44 -29.75
CA GLU A 3 -27.83 0.77 -29.99
C GLU A 3 -26.97 0.10 -28.91
N THR A 4 -26.27 -0.96 -29.28
CA THR A 4 -25.30 -1.65 -28.42
C THR A 4 -24.10 -0.73 -28.24
N ALA A 5 -23.88 -0.22 -27.03
CA ALA A 5 -22.70 0.55 -26.69
C ALA A 5 -21.43 -0.28 -26.98
N PRO A 6 -20.37 0.30 -27.56
CA PRO A 6 -19.17 -0.44 -27.89
C PRO A 6 -18.48 -0.92 -26.61
N ASP A 7 -18.22 -2.23 -26.58
CA ASP A 7 -17.47 -2.91 -25.54
C ASP A 7 -16.07 -2.27 -25.46
N GLN A 8 -15.77 -1.58 -24.36
CA GLN A 8 -14.46 -0.97 -24.16
C GLN A 8 -13.42 -2.07 -24.01
N ILE A 9 -12.67 -2.35 -25.09
CA ILE A 9 -11.53 -3.24 -25.07
C ILE A 9 -10.52 -2.65 -24.08
N LYS A 10 -10.41 -3.24 -22.88
CA LYS A 10 -9.29 -2.99 -21.97
C LYS A 10 -8.03 -3.44 -22.68
N ILE A 11 -7.30 -2.48 -23.25
CA ILE A 11 -5.96 -2.74 -23.79
C ILE A 11 -5.06 -3.01 -22.57
N ASP A 12 -4.76 -4.28 -22.32
CA ASP A 12 -3.77 -4.67 -21.33
C ASP A 12 -2.41 -4.11 -21.77
N THR A 13 -2.10 -2.93 -21.25
CA THR A 13 -0.80 -2.32 -21.51
C THR A 13 0.26 -3.18 -20.84
N PRO A 14 1.27 -3.69 -21.58
CA PRO A 14 2.28 -4.55 -21.01
C PRO A 14 2.98 -3.83 -19.85
N ARG A 15 3.00 -4.49 -18.68
CA ARG A 15 3.64 -3.93 -17.49
C ARG A 15 5.16 -3.94 -17.70
N LEU A 16 5.83 -2.88 -17.24
CA LEU A 16 7.29 -2.80 -17.24
C LEU A 16 7.93 -4.03 -16.57
N PRO A 17 9.05 -4.56 -17.11
CA PRO A 17 9.74 -5.70 -16.53
C PRO A 17 10.25 -5.35 -15.12
N LEU A 18 10.12 -6.32 -14.21
CA LEU A 18 10.61 -6.16 -12.84
C LEU A 18 12.13 -6.38 -12.79
N ARG A 19 12.81 -5.59 -11.97
CA ARG A 19 14.23 -5.77 -11.64
C ARG A 19 14.42 -6.98 -10.73
N ARG A 20 15.66 -7.47 -10.62
CA ARG A 20 15.98 -8.68 -9.85
C ARG A 20 15.45 -8.66 -8.41
N TRP A 21 15.68 -7.56 -7.69
CA TRP A 21 15.23 -7.44 -6.30
C TRP A 21 13.70 -7.38 -6.19
N GLU A 22 13.03 -6.76 -7.17
CA GLU A 22 11.56 -6.64 -7.23
C GLU A 22 10.92 -8.02 -7.47
N LEU A 23 11.55 -8.84 -8.32
CA LEU A 23 11.14 -10.23 -8.54
C LEU A 23 11.32 -11.09 -7.29
N GLU A 24 12.44 -10.94 -6.59
CA GLU A 24 12.70 -11.66 -5.35
C GLU A 24 11.70 -11.26 -4.26
N PHE A 25 11.43 -9.96 -4.16
CA PHE A 25 10.43 -9.40 -3.27
C PHE A 25 9.04 -10.00 -3.55
N ALA A 26 8.58 -9.95 -4.80
CA ALA A 26 7.29 -10.49 -5.20
C ALA A 26 7.20 -12.02 -4.96
N ARG A 27 8.27 -12.76 -5.21
CA ARG A 27 8.34 -14.20 -4.99
C ARG A 27 8.21 -14.55 -3.50
N ARG A 28 9.03 -13.95 -2.64
CA ARG A 28 9.02 -14.22 -1.20
C ARG A 28 7.69 -13.82 -0.56
N TRP A 29 7.11 -12.69 -0.99
CA TRP A 29 5.79 -12.28 -0.55
C TRP A 29 4.70 -13.30 -0.90
N ASN A 30 4.67 -13.78 -2.14
CA ASN A 30 3.68 -14.76 -2.60
C ASN A 30 3.89 -16.17 -2.00
N GLY A 31 4.96 -16.38 -1.23
CA GLY A 31 5.23 -17.63 -0.51
C GLY A 31 4.38 -17.86 0.74
N GLY A 32 3.47 -16.94 1.09
CA GLY A 32 2.52 -17.10 2.21
C GLY A 32 3.16 -17.06 3.60
N SER A 33 4.43 -16.68 3.69
CA SER A 33 5.18 -16.55 4.94
C SER A 33 5.39 -15.08 5.29
N TYR A 34 5.51 -14.78 6.59
CA TYR A 34 5.96 -13.47 7.04
C TYR A 34 7.37 -13.19 6.50
N SER A 35 7.51 -12.11 5.74
CA SER A 35 8.78 -11.73 5.11
C SER A 35 9.21 -10.34 5.57
N LEU A 36 10.43 -10.22 6.07
CA LEU A 36 11.08 -8.95 6.36
C LEU A 36 12.06 -8.62 5.22
N PHE A 37 11.97 -7.39 4.72
CA PHE A 37 12.91 -6.85 3.74
C PHE A 37 13.57 -5.60 4.30
N VAL A 38 14.88 -5.51 4.14
CA VAL A 38 15.65 -4.30 4.46
C VAL A 38 16.08 -3.68 3.13
N LEU A 39 15.48 -2.54 2.80
CA LEU A 39 15.90 -1.73 1.66
C LEU A 39 17.04 -0.80 2.10
N HIS A 40 18.11 -0.75 1.33
CA HIS A 40 19.27 0.09 1.60
C HIS A 40 19.79 0.75 0.31
N GLY A 41 20.65 1.76 0.44
CA GLY A 41 21.15 2.56 -0.68
C GLY A 41 20.37 3.87 -0.83
N ASN A 42 20.21 4.37 -2.07
CA ASN A 42 19.45 5.59 -2.32
C ASN A 42 17.93 5.31 -2.29
N ILE A 43 17.32 5.44 -1.11
CA ILE A 43 15.87 5.28 -0.93
C ILE A 43 15.05 6.49 -1.40
N PHE A 44 15.71 7.62 -1.67
CA PHE A 44 15.09 8.83 -2.23
C PHE A 44 15.05 8.82 -3.77
N ASP A 45 15.46 7.71 -4.38
CA ASP A 45 15.39 7.54 -5.83
C ASP A 45 13.94 7.36 -6.31
N VAL A 46 13.75 7.49 -7.61
CA VAL A 46 12.47 7.34 -8.28
C VAL A 46 12.44 6.11 -9.19
N PHE A 47 11.33 5.41 -9.18
CA PHE A 47 11.16 4.12 -9.84
C PHE A 47 10.10 4.22 -10.94
N PRO A 48 10.32 3.56 -12.08
CA PRO A 48 9.39 3.63 -13.20
C PRO A 48 8.14 2.78 -12.94
N VAL A 49 6.97 3.34 -13.20
CA VAL A 49 5.67 2.65 -13.16
C VAL A 49 4.89 2.94 -14.43
N GLN A 50 4.23 1.90 -14.96
CA GLN A 50 3.38 2.03 -16.14
C GLN A 50 2.23 3.00 -15.85
N SER A 51 1.97 3.92 -16.77
CA SER A 51 0.92 4.94 -16.66
C SER A 51 0.27 5.16 -18.03
N GLY A 52 -0.80 4.43 -18.31
CA GLY A 52 -1.39 4.40 -19.65
C GLY A 52 -0.34 3.93 -20.67
N SER A 53 -0.22 4.62 -21.80
CA SER A 53 0.79 4.35 -22.82
C SER A 53 2.22 4.79 -22.44
N GLY A 54 2.39 5.50 -21.32
CA GLY A 54 3.67 6.08 -20.90
C GLY A 54 4.28 5.47 -19.63
N VAL A 55 5.45 5.98 -19.27
CA VAL A 55 6.15 5.65 -18.02
C VAL A 55 6.17 6.88 -17.13
N SER A 56 5.77 6.71 -15.87
CA SER A 56 5.90 7.74 -14.83
C SER A 56 6.90 7.29 -13.78
N TYR A 57 7.55 8.22 -13.08
CA TYR A 57 8.52 7.92 -12.03
C TYR A 57 7.94 8.32 -10.67
N VAL A 58 8.03 7.42 -9.70
CA VAL A 58 7.47 7.63 -8.36
C VAL A 58 8.49 7.25 -7.28
N PRO A 59 8.44 7.87 -6.09
CA PRO A 59 9.24 7.41 -4.96
C PRO A 59 8.94 5.95 -4.60
N VAL A 60 9.83 5.32 -3.83
CA VAL A 60 9.69 3.92 -3.41
C VAL A 60 8.31 3.58 -2.85
N ARG A 61 7.71 4.47 -2.05
CA ARG A 61 6.37 4.29 -1.47
C ARG A 61 5.29 4.08 -2.55
N GLY A 62 5.30 4.95 -3.56
CA GLY A 62 4.39 4.89 -4.70
C GLY A 62 4.68 3.68 -5.59
N PHE A 63 5.94 3.30 -5.74
CA PHE A 63 6.34 2.10 -6.48
C PHE A 63 5.81 0.83 -5.83
N LEU A 64 6.02 0.66 -4.52
CA LEU A 64 5.50 -0.47 -3.76
C LEU A 64 3.97 -0.56 -3.89
N ALA A 65 3.27 0.56 -3.67
CA ALA A 65 1.81 0.60 -3.73
C ALA A 65 1.26 0.28 -5.13
N ARG A 66 1.81 0.90 -6.18
CA ARG A 66 1.27 0.79 -7.55
C ARG A 66 1.76 -0.45 -8.29
N ARG A 67 3.00 -0.90 -8.04
CA ARG A 67 3.64 -1.94 -8.86
C ARG A 67 3.68 -3.31 -8.19
N LEU A 68 3.96 -3.36 -6.89
CA LEU A 68 4.12 -4.62 -6.17
C LEU A 68 2.86 -5.02 -5.39
N PHE A 69 2.07 -4.06 -4.92
CA PHE A 69 0.91 -4.29 -4.06
C PHE A 69 -0.42 -3.66 -4.51
N PRO A 70 -0.74 -3.59 -5.82
CA PRO A 70 -1.91 -2.83 -6.29
C PRO A 70 -3.25 -3.36 -5.78
N GLU A 71 -3.34 -4.65 -5.46
CA GLU A 71 -4.61 -5.34 -5.12
C GLU A 71 -4.65 -5.82 -3.67
N ARG A 72 -3.83 -5.24 -2.78
CA ARG A 72 -3.82 -5.63 -1.37
C ARG A 72 -4.97 -4.98 -0.62
N ALA A 73 -5.52 -5.70 0.35
CA ALA A 73 -6.58 -5.19 1.21
C ALA A 73 -6.10 -4.02 2.09
N PHE A 74 -4.85 -4.07 2.53
CA PHE A 74 -4.17 -3.04 3.32
C PHE A 74 -2.70 -2.92 2.92
N LEU A 75 -2.25 -1.68 2.82
CA LEU A 75 -0.85 -1.31 2.74
C LEU A 75 -0.62 -0.15 3.71
N LEU A 76 0.20 -0.40 4.72
CA LEU A 76 0.50 0.53 5.79
C LEU A 76 1.94 0.99 5.65
N PHE A 77 2.19 2.24 5.98
CA PHE A 77 3.53 2.80 6.07
C PHE A 77 3.66 3.50 7.40
N TYR A 78 4.83 3.35 8.00
CA TYR A 78 5.16 3.99 9.26
C TYR A 78 6.44 4.79 9.08
N ASP A 79 6.39 6.06 9.48
CA ASP A 79 7.53 6.94 9.59
C ASP A 79 7.56 7.53 11.01
N VAL A 80 8.74 7.78 11.59
CA VAL A 80 8.86 8.30 12.96
C VAL A 80 8.34 9.74 13.07
N ALA A 81 8.46 10.54 12.02
CA ALA A 81 7.96 11.91 11.95
C ALA A 81 6.46 11.96 11.64
N ASP A 82 6.02 11.24 10.60
CA ASP A 82 4.64 11.31 10.11
C ASP A 82 3.68 10.32 10.79
N GLY A 83 4.20 9.27 11.44
CA GLY A 83 3.42 8.19 12.03
C GLY A 83 2.84 7.22 11.00
N LEU A 84 1.68 6.64 11.33
CA LEU A 84 1.00 5.68 10.48
C LEU A 84 0.29 6.38 9.31
N THR A 85 0.55 5.89 8.11
CA THR A 85 -0.05 6.37 6.87
C THR A 85 -0.44 5.19 5.96
N PHE A 86 -1.33 5.41 5.00
CA PHE A 86 -1.97 4.33 4.24
C PHE A 86 -1.65 4.42 2.74
N GLY A 87 -1.74 3.28 2.04
CA GLY A 87 -1.56 3.22 0.59
C GLY A 87 -2.67 3.91 -0.19
N THR A 88 -3.90 3.95 0.34
CA THR A 88 -5.04 4.68 -0.22
C THR A 88 -5.91 5.29 0.87
N ALA A 89 -6.75 6.27 0.51
CA ALA A 89 -7.73 6.85 1.43
C ALA A 89 -8.78 5.83 1.89
N ASP A 90 -9.17 4.89 1.02
CA ASP A 90 -10.12 3.83 1.37
C ASP A 90 -9.55 2.88 2.43
N MET A 91 -8.25 2.54 2.35
CA MET A 91 -7.58 1.76 3.38
C MET A 91 -7.59 2.53 4.71
N GLN A 92 -7.28 3.83 4.69
CA GLN A 92 -7.36 4.66 5.90
C GLN A 92 -8.76 4.65 6.50
N LYS A 93 -9.80 4.87 5.70
CA LYS A 93 -11.19 4.85 6.18
C LYS A 93 -11.51 3.51 6.85
N ARG A 94 -11.18 2.39 6.21
CA ARG A 94 -11.44 1.04 6.76
C ARG A 94 -10.70 0.81 8.08
N PHE A 95 -9.49 1.34 8.23
CA PHE A 95 -8.75 1.26 9.49
C PHE A 95 -9.44 2.06 10.60
N PHE A 96 -9.93 3.27 10.30
CA PHE A 96 -10.64 4.10 11.28
C PHE A 96 -12.03 3.55 11.64
N ASP A 97 -12.70 2.88 10.70
CA ASP A 97 -13.93 2.13 10.96
C ASP A 97 -13.66 0.99 11.97
N TRP A 98 -12.55 0.26 11.80
CA TRP A 98 -12.13 -0.76 12.78
C TRP A 98 -11.69 -0.15 14.13
N LEU A 99 -11.01 1.00 14.14
CA LEU A 99 -10.61 1.68 15.39
C LEU A 99 -11.80 2.04 16.29
N GLU A 100 -12.97 2.29 15.72
CA GLU A 100 -14.18 2.54 16.51
C GLU A 100 -14.55 1.35 17.39
N ILE A 101 -14.44 0.14 16.83
CA ILE A 101 -14.72 -1.10 17.54
C ILE A 101 -13.64 -1.30 18.61
N TYR A 102 -12.38 -1.05 18.26
CA TYR A 102 -11.26 -1.13 19.20
C TYR A 102 -11.43 -0.17 20.40
N ASP A 103 -11.79 1.09 20.13
CA ASP A 103 -12.03 2.11 21.16
C ASP A 103 -13.10 1.67 22.17
N GLN A 104 -14.15 0.99 21.70
CA GLN A 104 -15.22 0.46 22.56
C GLN A 104 -14.77 -0.70 23.46
N VAL A 105 -13.94 -1.61 22.94
CA VAL A 105 -13.49 -2.79 23.69
C VAL A 105 -12.40 -2.43 24.69
N GLU A 106 -11.45 -1.60 24.27
CA GLU A 106 -10.24 -1.28 25.04
C GLU A 106 -10.36 0.04 25.82
N ASN A 107 -11.54 0.68 25.77
CA ASN A 107 -11.84 1.97 26.41
C ASN A 107 -10.81 3.06 26.04
N THR A 108 -10.51 3.16 24.75
CA THR A 108 -9.58 4.14 24.17
C THR A 108 -10.34 5.18 23.33
N SER A 109 -9.65 6.18 22.78
CA SER A 109 -10.24 7.26 21.97
C SER A 109 -9.45 7.54 20.68
N TYR A 110 -8.75 6.53 20.16
CA TYR A 110 -7.83 6.66 19.04
C TYR A 110 -8.52 7.04 17.73
N ARG A 111 -9.81 6.75 17.56
CA ARG A 111 -10.55 7.24 16.39
C ARG A 111 -10.64 8.77 16.37
N GLN A 112 -10.76 9.41 17.54
CA GLN A 112 -10.88 10.86 17.66
C GLN A 112 -9.51 11.54 17.70
N THR A 113 -8.58 11.00 18.49
CA THR A 113 -7.24 11.60 18.67
C THR A 113 -6.24 11.21 17.58
N GLY A 114 -6.58 10.20 16.78
CA GLY A 114 -5.66 9.51 15.89
C GLY A 114 -4.89 8.38 16.60
N PRO A 115 -4.36 7.41 15.83
CA PRO A 115 -3.55 6.34 16.37
C PRO A 115 -2.23 6.87 16.96
N PRO A 116 -1.64 6.18 17.96
CA PRO A 116 -0.36 6.58 18.52
C PRO A 116 0.74 6.69 17.45
N ARG A 117 1.55 7.75 17.53
CA ARG A 117 2.71 7.93 16.64
C ARG A 117 3.89 7.03 17.02
N GLU A 118 4.02 6.68 18.29
CA GLU A 118 5.09 5.79 18.75
C GLU A 118 4.80 4.34 18.35
N LEU A 119 5.73 3.71 17.63
CA LEU A 119 5.58 2.33 17.14
C LEU A 119 5.20 1.34 18.26
N MET A 120 5.74 1.49 19.46
CA MET A 120 5.49 0.58 20.57
C MET A 120 4.04 0.65 21.06
N LYS A 121 3.41 1.83 21.00
CA LYS A 121 1.99 2.02 21.33
C LYS A 121 1.07 1.69 20.14
N LEU A 122 1.60 1.82 18.93
CA LEU A 122 0.89 1.51 17.68
C LEU A 122 0.81 0.00 17.41
N ALA A 123 1.87 -0.76 17.69
CA ALA A 123 1.98 -2.17 17.33
C ALA A 123 0.83 -3.06 17.82
N PRO A 124 0.25 -2.86 19.03
CA PRO A 124 -0.93 -3.60 19.46
C PRO A 124 -2.17 -3.40 18.56
N LEU A 125 -2.28 -2.24 17.88
CA LEU A 125 -3.38 -1.94 16.94
C LEU A 125 -3.24 -2.66 15.59
N LEU A 126 -2.09 -3.30 15.33
CA LEU A 126 -1.78 -3.91 14.03
C LEU A 126 -1.80 -5.45 14.08
N ARG A 127 -2.29 -6.04 15.17
CA ARG A 127 -2.39 -7.49 15.35
C ARG A 127 -3.66 -8.08 14.78
#